data_AF-A0A7J7JVP9-F1
#
_entry.id   AF-A0A7J7JVP9-F1
#
_cell.length_a   1.000
_cell.length_b   1.000
_cell.length_c   1.000
_cell.angle_alpha   90.00
_cell.angle_beta   90.00
_cell.angle_gamma   90.00
#
_symmetry.space_group_name_H-M   'P 1'
#
loop_
_entity.id
_entity.type
_entity.pdbx_description
1 polymer ?
#
loop_
_entity_poly.entity_id
_entity_poly.type
_entity_poly.pdbx_seq_one_letter_code
_entity_poly.pdbx_strand_id
1 'polypeptide(L)'
;MSTIEEIQAELRALTEQEDEINESLDALLQERGVLEDQLASLHKLMPNLGLIHNDAKQLTGMISFTSQLADNVSGKVRQLDLAKSRVLAASLRVEDVLDLKFCTEGVQTALHEESYEKAAALIHRFLSMDEAVLQLSEDAAEGSSLKQSFTTLHEAAAKLRSLTHSKFDSAVNSGDVASVERFFKIFPLLGIKEEGLTKFAKWQSAQTSTQIEV
;
A
#
# COMPACT_ATOMS: atom_id res chain seq x y z
N MET A 1 80.35 -43.19 71.11
CA MET A 1 79.19 -44.10 71.20
C MET A 1 77.99 -43.19 71.19
N SER A 2 77.20 -43.16 70.11
CA SER A 2 75.95 -42.39 70.09
C SER A 2 75.07 -42.90 71.23
N THR A 3 74.64 -41.98 72.08
CA THR A 3 73.80 -42.27 73.25
C THR A 3 72.40 -42.65 72.78
N ILE A 4 71.79 -43.63 73.44
CA ILE A 4 70.43 -44.14 73.13
C ILE A 4 69.40 -43.01 72.96
N GLU A 5 69.59 -41.89 73.65
CA GLU A 5 68.76 -40.69 73.55
C GLU A 5 68.84 -39.97 72.19
N GLU A 6 70.01 -39.94 71.52
CA GLU A 6 70.15 -39.35 70.19
C GLU A 6 69.39 -40.18 69.15
N ILE A 7 69.53 -41.51 69.23
CA ILE A 7 68.82 -42.45 68.35
C ILE A 7 67.31 -42.35 68.56
N GLN A 8 66.84 -42.19 69.81
CA GLN A 8 65.41 -42.00 70.10
C GLN A 8 64.87 -40.66 69.59
N ALA A 9 65.67 -39.59 69.64
CA ALA A 9 65.28 -38.29 69.10
C ALA A 9 65.19 -38.31 67.56
N GLU A 10 66.17 -38.93 66.91
CA GLU A 10 66.21 -39.09 65.45
C GLU A 10 65.06 -39.99 64.95
N LEU A 11 64.74 -41.05 65.70
CA LEU A 11 63.61 -41.93 65.40
C LEU A 11 62.26 -41.21 65.58
N ARG A 12 62.12 -40.32 66.56
CA ARG A 12 60.92 -39.46 66.70
C ARG A 12 60.76 -38.48 65.55
N ALA A 13 61.85 -37.83 65.14
CA ALA A 13 61.84 -36.90 64.01
C ALA A 13 61.45 -37.61 62.70
N LEU A 14 61.94 -38.84 62.50
CA LEU A 14 61.56 -39.68 61.36
C LEU A 14 60.08 -40.09 61.40
N THR A 15 59.55 -40.48 62.57
CA THR A 15 58.11 -40.80 62.68
C THR A 15 57.23 -39.58 62.45
N GLU A 16 57.64 -38.40 62.92
CA GLU A 16 56.90 -37.15 62.70
C GLU A 16 56.91 -36.75 61.22
N GLN A 17 58.03 -36.96 60.51
CA GLN A 17 58.08 -36.82 59.04
C GLN A 17 57.24 -37.86 58.30
N GLU A 18 57.22 -39.12 58.75
CA GLU A 18 56.35 -40.14 58.15
C GLU A 18 54.86 -39.77 58.31
N ASP A 19 54.46 -39.25 59.47
CA ASP A 19 53.09 -38.81 59.73
C ASP A 19 52.72 -37.60 58.85
N GLU A 20 53.61 -36.61 58.71
CA GLU A 20 53.40 -35.44 57.83
C GLU A 20 53.25 -35.84 56.35
N ILE A 21 54.08 -36.79 55.90
CA ILE A 21 54.02 -37.32 54.53
C ILE A 21 52.74 -38.12 54.31
N ASN A 22 52.31 -38.93 55.29
CA ASN A 22 51.06 -39.68 55.20
C ASN A 22 49.85 -38.76 55.13
N GLU A 23 49.78 -37.70 55.95
CA GLU A 23 48.70 -36.70 55.86
C GLU A 23 48.69 -36.01 54.49
N SER A 24 49.85 -35.61 53.97
CA SER A 24 49.94 -35.03 52.64
C SER A 24 49.53 -36.00 51.54
N LEU A 25 49.84 -37.30 51.69
CA LEU A 25 49.47 -38.33 50.73
C LEU A 25 47.96 -38.60 50.76
N ASP A 26 47.35 -38.67 51.94
CA ASP A 26 45.91 -38.85 52.09
C ASP A 26 45.13 -37.65 51.52
N ALA A 27 45.63 -36.43 51.71
CA ALA A 27 45.06 -35.23 51.10
C ALA A 27 45.10 -35.31 49.55
N LEU A 28 46.24 -35.68 48.97
CA LEU A 28 46.40 -35.84 47.53
C LEU A 28 45.53 -36.97 46.96
N LEU A 29 45.36 -38.07 47.70
CA LEU A 29 44.49 -39.18 47.31
C LEU A 29 43.02 -38.79 47.32
N GLN A 30 42.58 -37.99 48.30
CA GLN A 30 41.23 -37.44 48.31
C GLN A 30 40.98 -36.49 47.13
N GLU A 31 41.91 -35.57 46.84
CA GLU A 31 41.80 -34.69 45.68
C GLU A 31 41.69 -35.47 44.37
N ARG A 32 42.49 -36.54 44.23
CA ARG A 32 42.42 -37.43 43.06
C ARG A 32 41.05 -38.09 42.92
N GLY A 33 40.46 -38.57 44.03
CA GLY A 33 39.12 -39.17 44.02
C GLY A 33 38.04 -38.20 43.53
N VAL A 34 38.08 -36.95 44.03
CA VAL A 34 37.17 -35.89 43.57
C VAL A 34 37.37 -35.58 42.08
N LEU A 35 38.62 -35.55 41.61
CA LEU A 35 38.94 -35.32 40.20
C LEU A 35 38.39 -36.44 39.30
N GLU A 36 38.54 -37.70 39.72
CA GLU A 36 38.02 -38.86 38.98
C GLU A 36 36.50 -38.84 38.88
N ASP A 37 35.79 -38.46 39.95
CA ASP A 37 34.33 -38.29 39.95
C ASP A 37 33.86 -37.17 39.01
N GLN A 38 34.56 -36.03 39.03
CA GLN A 38 34.28 -34.92 38.10
C GLN A 38 34.48 -35.35 36.65
N LEU A 39 35.57 -36.07 36.36
CA LEU A 39 35.91 -36.56 35.03
C LEU A 39 34.89 -37.61 34.55
N ALA A 40 34.43 -38.50 35.44
CA ALA A 40 33.35 -39.44 35.16
C ALA A 40 32.02 -38.73 34.85
N SER A 41 31.68 -37.67 35.59
CA SER A 41 30.49 -36.85 35.31
C SER A 41 30.57 -36.17 33.93
N LEU A 42 31.75 -35.65 33.58
CA LEU A 42 32.01 -34.98 32.31
C LEU A 42 31.91 -35.97 31.14
N HIS A 43 32.45 -37.18 31.33
CA HIS A 43 32.33 -38.25 30.34
C HIS A 43 30.87 -38.65 30.08
N LYS A 44 30.02 -38.64 31.12
CA LYS A 44 28.58 -38.89 30.98
C LYS A 44 27.85 -37.76 30.25
N LEU A 45 28.34 -36.52 30.34
CA LEU A 45 27.72 -35.36 29.69
C LEU A 45 28.10 -35.21 28.22
N MET A 46 29.28 -35.71 27.84
CA MET A 46 29.83 -35.59 26.48
C MET A 46 28.88 -36.08 25.36
N PRO A 47 28.17 -37.21 25.49
CA PRO A 47 27.20 -37.68 24.49
C PRO A 47 26.02 -36.72 24.33
N ASN A 48 25.51 -36.15 25.43
CA ASN A 48 24.41 -35.19 25.40
C ASN A 48 24.80 -33.91 24.67
N LEU A 49 26.05 -33.46 24.87
CA LEU A 49 26.60 -32.31 24.14
C LEU A 49 26.68 -32.59 22.63
N GLY A 50 27.05 -33.82 22.25
CA GLY A 50 27.07 -34.26 20.85
C GLY A 50 25.68 -34.29 20.21
N LEU A 51 24.66 -34.75 20.94
CA LEU A 51 23.26 -34.71 20.50
C LEU A 51 22.78 -33.27 20.30
N ILE A 52 22.99 -32.40 21.30
CA ILE A 52 22.61 -30.99 21.21
C ILE A 52 23.31 -30.29 20.04
N HIS A 53 24.60 -30.59 19.81
CA HIS A 53 25.33 -30.05 18.67
C HIS A 53 24.72 -30.48 17.33
N ASN A 54 24.33 -31.75 17.21
CA ASN A 54 23.71 -32.26 15.99
C ASN A 54 22.32 -31.63 15.77
N ASP A 55 21.51 -31.53 16.82
CA ASP A 55 20.19 -30.90 16.77
C ASP A 55 20.30 -29.42 16.39
N ALA A 56 21.25 -28.69 16.98
CA ALA A 56 21.54 -27.31 16.63
C ALA A 56 21.95 -27.16 15.15
N LYS A 57 22.75 -28.10 14.64
CA LYS A 57 23.16 -28.12 13.22
C LYS A 57 21.98 -28.40 12.29
N GLN A 58 21.10 -29.35 12.65
CA GLN A 58 19.88 -29.62 11.89
C GLN A 58 18.93 -28.42 11.90
N LEU A 59 18.73 -27.80 13.06
CA LEU A 59 17.88 -26.62 13.21
C LEU A 59 18.41 -25.45 12.38
N THR A 60 19.72 -25.21 12.39
CA THR A 60 20.35 -24.18 11.55
C THR A 60 20.11 -24.45 10.06
N GLY A 61 20.20 -25.72 9.63
CA GLY A 61 19.87 -26.12 8.27
C GLY A 61 18.41 -25.85 7.90
N MET A 62 17.47 -26.22 8.78
CA MET A 62 16.04 -25.95 8.59
C MET A 62 15.75 -24.45 8.51
N ILE A 63 16.29 -23.65 9.43
CA ILE A 63 16.09 -22.20 9.44
C ILE A 63 16.63 -21.57 8.15
N SER A 64 17.82 -21.98 7.71
CA SER A 64 18.40 -21.51 6.44
C SER A 64 17.51 -21.84 5.25
N PHE A 65 17.02 -23.09 5.17
CA PHE A 65 16.10 -23.52 4.12
C PHE A 65 14.78 -22.74 4.14
N THR A 66 14.17 -22.58 5.32
CA THR A 66 12.93 -21.81 5.49
C THR A 66 13.13 -20.34 5.12
N SER A 67 14.26 -19.73 5.48
CA SER A 67 14.60 -18.35 5.10
C SER A 67 14.72 -18.22 3.59
N GLN A 68 15.44 -19.12 2.93
CA GLN A 68 15.57 -19.11 1.47
C GLN A 68 14.21 -19.29 0.78
N LEU A 69 13.35 -20.16 1.31
CA LEU A 69 12.01 -20.34 0.77
C LEU A 69 11.17 -19.08 0.96
N ALA A 70 11.22 -18.45 2.14
CA ALA A 70 10.51 -17.21 2.43
C ALA A 70 10.96 -16.06 1.52
N ASP A 71 12.27 -15.92 1.27
CA ASP A 71 12.80 -14.92 0.34
C ASP A 71 12.34 -15.18 -1.09
N ASN A 72 12.38 -16.43 -1.55
CA ASN A 72 11.90 -16.79 -2.89
C ASN A 72 10.40 -16.55 -3.06
N VAL A 73 9.59 -16.92 -2.07
CA VAL A 73 8.14 -16.69 -2.10
C VAL A 73 7.84 -15.19 -2.06
N SER A 74 8.47 -14.44 -1.16
CA SER A 74 8.29 -12.99 -1.04
C SER A 74 8.71 -12.27 -2.32
N GLY A 75 9.81 -12.68 -2.95
CA GLY A 75 10.26 -12.16 -4.23
C GLY A 75 9.23 -12.40 -5.35
N LYS A 76 8.68 -13.61 -5.43
CA LYS A 76 7.62 -13.94 -6.39
C LYS A 76 6.33 -13.17 -6.14
N VAL A 77 5.91 -13.03 -4.88
CA VAL A 77 4.72 -12.24 -4.51
C VAL A 77 4.91 -10.77 -4.92
N ARG A 78 6.07 -10.18 -4.65
CA ARG A 78 6.37 -8.80 -5.05
C ARG A 78 6.33 -8.60 -6.58
N GLN A 79 6.85 -9.56 -7.34
CA GLN A 79 6.76 -9.53 -8.81
C GLN A 79 5.31 -9.64 -9.29
N LEU A 80 4.52 -10.52 -8.67
CA LEU A 80 3.11 -10.68 -8.97
C LEU A 80 2.31 -9.42 -8.63
N ASP A 81 2.58 -8.78 -7.50
CA ASP A 81 1.93 -7.53 -7.09
C ASP A 81 2.24 -6.38 -8.06
N LEU A 82 3.48 -6.29 -8.53
CA LEU A 82 3.86 -5.32 -9.57
C LEU A 82 3.12 -5.58 -10.88
N ALA A 83 3.05 -6.85 -11.31
CA ALA A 83 2.31 -7.22 -12.52
C ALA A 83 0.81 -6.91 -12.37
N LYS A 84 0.22 -7.27 -11.22
CA LYS A 84 -1.18 -6.99 -10.89
C LYS A 84 -1.46 -5.49 -10.89
N SER A 85 -0.63 -4.69 -10.24
CA SER A 85 -0.78 -3.22 -10.20
C SER A 85 -0.72 -2.62 -11.60
N ARG A 86 0.20 -3.08 -12.46
CA ARG A 86 0.28 -2.64 -13.87
C ARG A 86 -0.96 -3.03 -14.68
N VAL A 87 -1.46 -4.26 -14.50
CA VAL A 87 -2.68 -4.72 -15.19
C VAL A 87 -3.90 -3.92 -14.72
N LEU A 88 -4.04 -3.65 -13.42
CA LEU A 88 -5.12 -2.83 -12.89
C LEU A 88 -5.06 -1.40 -13.45
N ALA A 89 -3.87 -0.80 -13.49
CA ALA A 89 -3.68 0.52 -14.08
C ALA A 89 -4.02 0.54 -15.58
N ALA A 90 -3.63 -0.50 -16.33
CA ALA A 90 -3.98 -0.63 -17.74
C ALA A 90 -5.50 -0.85 -17.93
N SER A 91 -6.16 -1.62 -17.06
CA SER A 91 -7.61 -1.85 -17.12
C SER A 91 -8.38 -0.55 -16.89
N LEU A 92 -8.04 0.20 -15.82
CA LEU A 92 -8.63 1.52 -15.55
C LEU A 92 -8.44 2.46 -16.73
N ARG A 93 -7.23 2.48 -17.31
CA ARG A 93 -6.96 3.29 -18.50
C ARG A 93 -7.82 2.89 -19.71
N VAL A 94 -8.05 1.60 -19.93
CA VAL A 94 -8.94 1.13 -21.01
C VAL A 94 -10.38 1.56 -20.75
N GLU A 95 -10.86 1.44 -19.51
CA GLU A 95 -12.19 1.91 -19.10
C GLU A 95 -12.33 3.42 -19.35
N ASP A 96 -11.35 4.23 -18.95
CA ASP A 96 -11.38 5.69 -19.18
C ASP A 96 -11.38 6.04 -20.68
N VAL A 97 -10.60 5.33 -21.50
CA VAL A 97 -10.58 5.55 -22.96
C VAL A 97 -11.90 5.17 -23.61
N LEU A 98 -12.52 4.07 -23.16
CA LEU A 98 -13.84 3.66 -23.63
C LEU A 98 -14.90 4.68 -23.22
N ASP A 99 -14.83 5.17 -21.98
CA ASP A 99 -15.73 6.19 -21.47
C ASP A 99 -15.58 7.51 -22.22
N LEU A 100 -14.36 7.92 -22.57
CA LEU A 100 -14.10 9.08 -23.41
C LEU A 100 -14.75 8.93 -24.79
N LYS A 101 -14.56 7.78 -25.45
CA LYS A 101 -15.19 7.50 -26.76
C LYS A 101 -16.72 7.49 -26.69
N PHE A 102 -17.26 6.88 -25.65
CA PHE A 102 -18.72 6.87 -25.43
C PHE A 102 -19.26 8.29 -25.22
N CYS A 103 -18.54 9.12 -24.44
CA CYS A 103 -18.92 10.51 -24.22
C CYS A 103 -18.79 11.34 -25.52
N THR A 104 -17.76 11.16 -26.34
CA THR A 104 -17.64 11.91 -27.61
C THR A 104 -18.71 11.55 -28.61
N GLU A 105 -18.95 10.25 -28.84
CA GLU A 105 -20.00 9.78 -29.75
C GLU A 105 -21.39 10.16 -29.23
N GLY A 106 -21.65 9.91 -27.94
CA GLY A 106 -22.94 10.17 -27.31
C GLY A 106 -23.31 11.66 -27.28
N VAL A 107 -22.33 12.56 -27.05
CA VAL A 107 -22.58 14.01 -27.07
C VAL A 107 -22.91 14.50 -28.48
N GLN A 108 -22.22 14.00 -29.51
CA GLN A 108 -22.52 14.35 -30.90
C GLN A 108 -23.93 13.91 -31.30
N THR A 109 -24.32 12.67 -30.96
CA THR A 109 -25.69 12.17 -31.21
C THR A 109 -26.73 12.94 -30.42
N ALA A 110 -26.50 13.19 -29.12
CA ALA A 110 -27.46 13.90 -28.28
C ALA A 110 -27.66 15.37 -28.70
N LEU A 111 -26.60 16.02 -29.22
CA LEU A 111 -26.71 17.35 -29.82
C LEU A 111 -27.51 17.32 -31.13
N HIS A 112 -27.37 16.27 -31.95
CA HIS A 112 -28.12 16.10 -33.18
C HIS A 112 -29.61 15.81 -32.95
N GLU A 113 -29.94 15.03 -31.91
CA GLU A 113 -31.30 14.72 -31.49
C GLU A 113 -31.96 15.84 -30.66
N GLU A 114 -31.29 16.98 -30.46
CA GLU A 114 -31.72 18.10 -29.60
C GLU A 114 -32.01 17.68 -28.13
N SER A 115 -31.43 16.57 -27.68
CA SER A 115 -31.57 16.06 -26.31
C SER A 115 -30.52 16.66 -25.38
N TYR A 116 -30.72 17.94 -25.03
CA TYR A 116 -29.74 18.74 -24.28
C TYR A 116 -29.45 18.21 -22.87
N GLU A 117 -30.39 17.52 -22.22
CA GLU A 117 -30.19 16.94 -20.90
C GLU A 117 -29.25 15.74 -20.93
N LYS A 118 -29.38 14.87 -21.94
CA LYS A 118 -28.48 13.74 -22.15
C LYS A 118 -27.08 14.23 -22.50
N ALA A 119 -26.97 15.24 -23.36
CA ALA A 119 -25.70 15.86 -23.71
C ALA A 119 -25.02 16.47 -22.46
N ALA A 120 -25.78 17.16 -21.61
CA ALA A 120 -25.27 17.75 -20.37
C ALA A 120 -24.78 16.69 -19.37
N ALA A 121 -25.48 15.56 -19.25
CA ALA A 121 -25.06 14.46 -18.38
C ALA A 121 -23.75 13.82 -18.86
N LEU A 122 -23.57 13.64 -20.17
CA LEU A 122 -22.33 13.11 -20.75
C LEU A 122 -21.14 14.09 -20.60
N ILE A 123 -21.39 15.38 -20.79
CA ILE A 123 -20.37 16.42 -20.56
C ILE A 123 -20.01 16.51 -19.07
N HIS A 124 -20.97 16.41 -18.16
CA HIS A 124 -20.69 16.35 -16.73
C HIS A 124 -19.79 15.16 -16.38
N ARG A 125 -20.07 13.98 -16.95
CA ARG A 125 -19.24 12.79 -16.75
C ARG A 125 -17.81 13.00 -17.24
N PHE A 126 -17.65 13.64 -18.40
CA PHE A 126 -16.34 14.04 -18.90
C PHE A 126 -15.62 15.05 -17.99
N LEU A 127 -16.32 16.09 -17.50
CA LEU A 127 -15.73 17.09 -16.59
C LEU A 127 -15.28 16.49 -15.26
N SER A 128 -15.82 15.34 -14.88
CA SER A 128 -15.37 14.56 -13.71
C SER A 128 -14.20 13.59 -14.01
N MET A 129 -13.83 13.40 -15.28
CA MET A 129 -12.65 12.62 -15.66
C MET A 129 -11.38 13.46 -15.53
N ASP A 130 -10.29 12.86 -15.06
CA ASP A 130 -9.01 13.55 -14.93
C ASP A 130 -8.27 13.54 -16.28
N GLU A 131 -8.39 14.65 -17.01
CA GLU A 131 -7.76 14.86 -18.31
C GLU A 131 -6.22 14.77 -18.23
N ALA A 132 -5.61 15.15 -17.10
CA ALA A 132 -4.14 15.13 -16.95
C ALA A 132 -3.58 13.71 -16.92
N VAL A 133 -4.30 12.76 -16.34
CA VAL A 133 -3.91 11.34 -16.29
C VAL A 133 -3.99 10.70 -17.68
N LEU A 134 -4.96 11.11 -18.49
CA LEU A 134 -5.16 10.60 -19.85
C LEU A 134 -4.21 11.24 -20.88
N GLN A 135 -3.79 12.49 -20.66
CA GLN A 135 -2.84 13.19 -21.54
C GLN A 135 -1.37 12.78 -21.31
N LEU A 136 -0.97 12.37 -20.09
CA LEU A 136 0.41 11.92 -19.80
C LEU A 136 0.83 10.66 -20.60
N SER A 137 -0.13 10.04 -21.26
CA SER A 137 -0.03 8.77 -21.96
C SER A 137 0.43 8.87 -23.43
N GLU A 138 1.14 9.96 -23.79
CA GLU A 138 1.49 10.41 -25.15
C GLU A 138 2.33 9.46 -26.03
N ASP A 139 2.80 8.33 -25.52
CA ASP A 139 3.82 7.49 -26.19
C ASP A 139 3.31 6.57 -27.33
N ALA A 140 2.06 6.66 -27.77
CA ALA A 140 1.55 5.83 -28.88
C ALA A 140 0.72 6.64 -29.88
N ALA A 141 0.69 6.18 -31.13
CA ALA A 141 -0.04 6.76 -32.27
C ALA A 141 -1.50 7.18 -31.98
N GLU A 142 -2.13 6.59 -30.96
CA GLU A 142 -3.47 6.91 -30.46
C GLU A 142 -3.56 8.25 -29.70
N GLY A 143 -2.45 8.83 -29.22
CA GLY A 143 -2.43 10.11 -28.51
C GLY A 143 -2.99 11.27 -29.36
N SER A 144 -2.87 11.17 -30.68
CA SER A 144 -3.48 12.13 -31.62
C SER A 144 -5.03 12.04 -31.64
N SER A 145 -5.59 10.83 -31.57
CA SER A 145 -7.02 10.57 -31.57
C SER A 145 -7.69 10.91 -30.23
N LEU A 146 -6.98 10.68 -29.11
CA LEU A 146 -7.44 11.14 -27.80
C LEU A 146 -7.50 12.68 -27.74
N LYS A 147 -6.45 13.38 -28.16
CA LYS A 147 -6.46 14.85 -28.20
C LYS A 147 -7.61 15.41 -29.04
N GLN A 148 -7.89 14.81 -30.20
CA GLN A 148 -9.05 15.17 -31.03
C GLN A 148 -10.38 14.92 -30.32
N SER A 149 -10.47 13.85 -29.53
CA SER A 149 -11.66 13.54 -28.71
C SER A 149 -11.88 14.60 -27.64
N PHE A 150 -10.82 15.02 -26.94
CA PHE A 150 -10.85 16.12 -25.97
C PHE A 150 -11.27 17.45 -26.62
N THR A 151 -10.65 17.84 -27.74
CA THR A 151 -11.02 19.09 -28.44
C THR A 151 -12.47 19.08 -28.91
N THR A 152 -12.92 17.97 -29.49
CA THR A 152 -14.30 17.81 -29.96
C THR A 152 -15.30 17.95 -28.82
N LEU A 153 -14.97 17.39 -27.65
CA LEU A 153 -15.87 17.40 -26.51
C LEU A 153 -15.87 18.76 -25.79
N HIS A 154 -14.73 19.46 -25.74
CA HIS A 154 -14.68 20.86 -25.31
C HIS A 154 -15.49 21.78 -26.24
N GLU A 155 -15.38 21.60 -27.55
CA GLU A 155 -16.20 22.34 -28.52
C GLU A 155 -17.70 22.04 -28.33
N ALA A 156 -18.06 20.78 -28.13
CA ALA A 156 -19.43 20.38 -27.87
C ALA A 156 -19.96 20.95 -26.56
N ALA A 157 -19.15 21.00 -25.50
CA ALA A 157 -19.49 21.64 -24.23
C ALA A 157 -19.69 23.15 -24.39
N ALA A 158 -18.82 23.83 -25.14
CA ALA A 158 -18.97 25.26 -25.43
C ALA A 158 -20.24 25.56 -26.26
N LYS A 159 -20.54 24.72 -27.26
CA LYS A 159 -21.79 24.79 -28.04
C LYS A 159 -23.01 24.55 -27.16
N LEU A 160 -22.99 23.54 -26.28
CA LEU A 160 -24.11 23.27 -25.38
C LEU A 160 -24.32 24.42 -24.38
N ARG A 161 -23.24 25.04 -23.90
CA ARG A 161 -23.30 26.22 -23.02
C ARG A 161 -23.99 27.40 -23.70
N SER A 162 -23.56 27.77 -24.90
CA SER A 162 -24.16 28.91 -25.62
C SER A 162 -25.63 28.64 -25.97
N LEU A 163 -25.95 27.41 -26.38
CA LEU A 163 -27.31 26.99 -26.69
C LEU A 163 -28.21 26.99 -25.46
N THR A 164 -27.70 26.51 -24.31
CA THR A 164 -28.44 26.55 -23.03
C THR A 164 -28.73 27.98 -22.61
N HIS A 165 -27.77 28.92 -22.74
CA HIS A 165 -28.04 30.33 -22.46
C HIS A 165 -29.09 30.92 -23.40
N SER A 166 -28.99 30.69 -24.71
CA SER A 166 -29.94 31.22 -25.71
C SER A 166 -31.36 30.67 -25.50
N LYS A 167 -31.48 29.36 -25.28
CA LYS A 167 -32.77 28.71 -25.02
C LYS A 167 -33.37 29.11 -23.68
N PHE A 168 -32.56 29.32 -22.64
CA PHE A 168 -33.01 29.85 -21.36
C PHE A 168 -33.55 31.28 -21.51
N ASP A 169 -32.82 32.17 -22.17
CA ASP A 169 -33.24 33.56 -22.36
C ASP A 169 -34.52 33.64 -23.23
N SER A 170 -34.65 32.76 -24.23
CA SER A 170 -35.88 32.62 -25.03
C SER A 170 -37.06 32.13 -24.19
N ALA A 171 -36.87 31.11 -23.34
CA ALA A 171 -37.91 30.58 -22.46
C ALA A 171 -38.39 31.62 -21.42
N VAL A 172 -37.47 32.44 -20.92
CA VAL A 172 -37.78 33.58 -20.05
C VAL A 172 -38.64 34.61 -20.79
N ASN A 173 -38.30 34.96 -22.02
CA ASN A 173 -39.06 35.93 -22.83
C ASN A 173 -40.44 35.40 -23.24
N SER A 174 -40.59 34.09 -23.46
CA SER A 174 -41.86 33.46 -23.79
C SER A 174 -42.72 33.13 -22.57
N GLY A 175 -42.21 33.34 -21.34
CA GLY A 175 -42.94 33.05 -20.10
C GLY A 175 -43.16 31.55 -19.82
N ASP A 176 -42.36 30.66 -20.41
CA ASP A 176 -42.53 29.20 -20.25
C ASP A 176 -41.75 28.69 -19.03
N VAL A 177 -42.44 28.60 -17.88
CA VAL A 177 -41.87 28.16 -16.61
C VAL A 177 -41.29 26.74 -16.69
N ALA A 178 -41.93 25.83 -17.45
CA ALA A 178 -41.48 24.44 -17.55
C ALA A 178 -40.13 24.33 -18.28
N SER A 179 -39.96 25.10 -19.36
CA SER A 179 -38.69 25.17 -20.10
C SER A 179 -37.59 25.87 -19.28
N VAL A 180 -37.93 26.94 -18.53
CA VAL A 180 -36.98 27.63 -17.65
C VAL A 180 -36.41 26.67 -16.59
N GLU A 181 -37.26 25.89 -15.91
CA GLU A 181 -36.81 24.90 -14.92
C GLU A 181 -35.99 23.77 -15.56
N ARG A 182 -36.35 23.35 -16.77
CA ARG A 182 -35.63 22.31 -17.53
C ARG A 182 -34.21 22.75 -17.87
N PHE A 183 -34.04 23.94 -18.44
CA PHE A 183 -32.71 24.48 -18.77
C PHE A 183 -31.92 24.87 -17.51
N PHE A 184 -32.59 25.26 -16.42
CA PHE A 184 -31.92 25.51 -15.14
C PHE A 184 -31.17 24.27 -14.62
N LYS A 185 -31.75 23.07 -14.75
CA LYS A 185 -31.11 21.80 -14.33
C LYS A 185 -29.85 21.44 -15.13
N ILE A 186 -29.67 22.04 -16.31
CA ILE A 186 -28.52 21.80 -17.19
C ILE A 186 -27.30 22.62 -16.75
N PHE A 187 -27.48 23.82 -16.19
CA PHE A 187 -26.37 24.68 -15.74
C PHE A 187 -25.44 24.02 -14.71
N PRO A 188 -25.96 23.31 -13.69
CA PRO A 188 -25.10 22.56 -12.76
C PRO A 188 -24.28 21.45 -13.39
N LEU A 189 -24.83 20.77 -14.41
CA LEU A 189 -24.17 19.69 -15.12
C LEU A 189 -23.02 20.19 -16.01
N LEU A 190 -23.12 21.43 -16.49
CA LEU A 190 -22.08 22.09 -17.29
C LEU A 190 -20.96 22.73 -16.45
N GLY A 191 -21.01 22.63 -15.11
CA GLY A 191 -20.03 23.26 -14.24
C GLY A 191 -20.21 24.78 -14.05
N ILE A 192 -21.34 25.35 -14.48
CA ILE A 192 -21.59 26.81 -14.49
C ILE A 192 -22.74 27.14 -13.53
N LYS A 193 -22.62 26.68 -12.29
CA LYS A 193 -23.66 26.80 -11.26
C LYS A 193 -23.97 28.27 -10.94
N GLU A 194 -22.93 29.09 -10.78
CA GLU A 194 -23.05 30.49 -10.35
C GLU A 194 -23.76 31.38 -11.38
N GLU A 195 -23.45 31.22 -12.68
CA GLU A 195 -24.11 32.02 -13.72
C GLU A 195 -25.57 31.59 -13.91
N GLY A 196 -25.85 30.28 -13.82
CA GLY A 196 -27.22 29.75 -13.85
C GLY A 196 -28.06 30.28 -12.68
N LEU A 197 -27.49 30.30 -11.47
CA LEU A 197 -28.15 30.82 -10.27
C LEU A 197 -28.44 32.32 -10.40
N THR A 198 -27.47 33.09 -10.90
CA THR A 198 -27.62 34.54 -11.10
C THR A 198 -28.72 34.85 -12.11
N LYS A 199 -28.79 34.12 -13.23
CA LYS A 199 -29.84 34.29 -14.24
C LYS A 199 -31.22 33.92 -13.70
N PHE A 200 -31.32 32.81 -12.96
CA PHE A 200 -32.58 32.38 -12.35
C PHE A 200 -33.07 33.36 -11.27
N ALA A 201 -32.17 33.86 -10.41
CA ALA A 201 -32.50 34.87 -9.41
C ALA A 201 -33.01 36.17 -10.03
N LYS A 202 -32.38 36.65 -11.11
CA LYS A 202 -32.86 37.83 -11.86
C LYS A 202 -34.27 37.60 -12.43
N TRP A 203 -34.53 36.43 -12.99
CA TRP A 203 -35.84 36.07 -13.51
C TRP A 203 -36.93 36.06 -12.40
N GLN A 204 -36.66 35.40 -11.26
CA GLN A 204 -37.59 35.43 -10.12
C GLN A 204 -37.83 36.85 -9.57
N SER A 205 -36.78 37.69 -9.50
CA SER A 205 -36.93 39.08 -9.04
C SER A 205 -37.78 39.93 -9.99
N ALA A 206 -37.67 39.70 -11.29
CA ALA A 206 -38.53 40.35 -12.29
C ALA A 206 -39.98 39.87 -12.14
N GLN A 207 -40.20 38.56 -12.00
CA GLN A 207 -41.54 37.99 -11.83
C GLN A 207 -42.25 38.48 -10.55
N THR A 208 -41.52 38.57 -9.43
CA THR A 208 -42.06 39.08 -8.16
C THR A 208 -42.34 40.59 -8.22
N SER A 209 -41.52 41.38 -8.93
CA SER A 209 -41.78 42.81 -9.14
C SER A 209 -43.05 43.05 -9.98
N THR A 210 -43.26 42.28 -11.04
CA THR A 210 -44.48 42.37 -11.87
C THR A 210 -45.75 41.92 -11.12
N GLN A 211 -45.63 41.04 -10.13
CA GLN A 211 -46.75 40.65 -9.26
C GLN A 211 -47.08 41.69 -8.17
N ILE A 212 -46.17 42.62 -7.86
CA ILE A 212 -46.37 43.66 -6.85
C ILE A 212 -46.98 44.95 -7.45
N GLU A 213 -46.89 45.13 -8.78
CA GLU A 213 -47.48 46.28 -9.51
C GLU A 213 -48.93 46.06 -10.00
N VAL A 214 -49.56 44.93 -9.65
CA VAL A 214 -50.99 44.62 -9.91
C VAL A 214 -51.77 44.56 -8.61
#